data_AF-A0A4Q9V9Q3-F1
#
_entry.id   AF-A0A4Q9V9Q3-F1
#
_cell.length_a   1.000
_cell.length_b   1.000
_cell.length_c   1.000
_cell.angle_alpha   90.00
_cell.angle_beta   90.00
_cell.angle_gamma   90.00
#
_symmetry.space_group_name_H-M   'P 1'
#
loop_
_entity.id
_entity.type
_entity.pdbx_description
1 polymer ?
#
loop_
_entity_poly.entity_id
_entity_poly.type
_entity_poly.pdbx_seq_one_letter_code
_entity_poly.pdbx_strand_id
1 'polypeptide(L)'
;MKKAFIVIFVTLCLSCSSDNSGTISIGEGKWVEIETKSDTLSFSSLGGMDIMTLARGEELQEGVLKPKYRSGRYEYGISEGKISLRWLLSSNSQFEEYSFRIEDEIMYIGNFYASSSGEILTFKKLD
;
A
#
# COMPACT_ATOMS: atom_id res chain seq x y z
N MET A 1 -32.07 40.01 -43.57
CA MET A 1 -31.65 40.56 -42.25
C MET A 1 -32.06 39.53 -41.20
N LYS A 2 -31.17 38.58 -40.89
CA LYS A 2 -30.24 38.55 -39.75
C LYS A 2 -30.94 38.47 -38.36
N LYS A 3 -30.90 37.25 -37.80
CA LYS A 3 -30.72 36.86 -36.38
C LYS A 3 -31.95 37.03 -35.45
N ALA A 4 -32.17 36.24 -34.41
CA ALA A 4 -31.32 35.28 -33.69
C ALA A 4 -32.19 34.19 -33.00
N PHE A 5 -31.74 32.94 -33.03
CA PHE A 5 -32.24 31.86 -32.18
C PHE A 5 -31.36 31.85 -30.93
N ILE A 6 -31.91 32.18 -29.77
CA ILE A 6 -31.18 32.19 -28.49
C ILE A 6 -31.32 30.79 -27.87
N VAL A 7 -30.26 30.00 -27.95
CA VAL A 7 -30.12 28.74 -27.20
C VAL A 7 -29.34 29.07 -25.93
N ILE A 8 -30.02 29.05 -24.79
CA ILE A 8 -29.39 29.15 -23.47
C ILE A 8 -28.89 27.75 -23.11
N PHE A 9 -27.58 27.55 -23.24
CA PHE A 9 -26.88 26.38 -22.75
C PHE A 9 -26.40 26.70 -21.32
N VAL A 10 -27.24 26.39 -20.33
CA VAL A 10 -26.82 26.44 -18.92
C VAL A 10 -26.06 25.15 -18.62
N THR A 11 -24.76 25.14 -18.90
CA THR A 11 -23.85 24.16 -18.33
C THR A 11 -23.65 24.51 -16.86
N LEU A 12 -24.43 23.86 -15.99
CA LEU A 12 -24.09 23.77 -14.57
C LEU A 12 -22.82 22.93 -14.48
N CYS A 13 -21.67 23.61 -14.45
CA CYS A 13 -20.42 23.03 -13.99
C CYS A 13 -20.62 22.66 -12.51
N LEU A 14 -21.03 21.41 -12.27
CA LEU A 14 -20.80 20.75 -10.99
C LEU A 14 -19.29 20.62 -10.82
N SER A 15 -18.66 21.68 -10.33
CA SER A 15 -17.32 21.61 -9.76
C SER A 15 -17.47 20.91 -8.41
N CYS A 16 -17.47 19.57 -8.44
CA CYS A 16 -17.21 18.78 -7.26
C CYS A 16 -15.72 18.98 -6.97
N SER A 17 -15.39 19.91 -6.09
CA SER A 17 -14.07 19.93 -5.46
C SER A 17 -13.96 18.63 -4.66
N SER A 18 -13.20 17.68 -5.18
CA SER A 18 -12.72 16.58 -4.34
C SER A 18 -11.80 17.22 -3.31
N ASP A 19 -12.34 17.44 -2.13
CA ASP A 19 -11.59 17.89 -0.97
C ASP A 19 -10.45 16.90 -0.73
N ASN A 20 -9.23 17.43 -0.80
CA ASN A 20 -7.98 16.89 -0.30
C ASN A 20 -7.94 15.37 -0.10
N SER A 21 -7.59 14.65 -1.16
CA SER A 21 -6.85 13.39 -1.03
C SER A 21 -5.52 13.71 -0.36
N GLY A 22 -5.52 13.77 0.97
CA GLY A 22 -4.32 13.85 1.77
C GLY A 22 -3.50 12.61 1.47
N THR A 23 -2.41 12.78 0.73
CA THR A 23 -1.47 11.68 0.48
C THR A 23 -0.91 11.27 1.84
N ILE A 24 -1.37 10.13 2.37
CA ILE A 24 -0.82 9.56 3.61
C ILE A 24 0.62 9.18 3.29
N SER A 25 1.57 10.00 3.72
CA SER A 25 2.99 9.67 3.63
C SER A 25 3.34 8.80 4.84
N ILE A 26 3.63 7.52 4.61
CA ILE A 26 4.14 6.60 5.64
C ILE A 26 5.48 7.11 6.22
N GLY A 27 6.22 7.88 5.42
CA GLY A 27 7.59 8.29 5.69
C GLY A 27 8.56 7.11 5.62
N GLU A 28 9.86 7.41 5.58
CA GLU A 28 10.88 6.39 5.82
C GLU A 28 10.76 5.88 7.26
N GLY A 29 11.01 4.59 7.46
CA GLY A 29 10.94 3.99 8.78
C GLY A 29 10.86 2.47 8.74
N LYS A 30 10.98 1.87 9.92
CA LYS A 30 10.80 0.44 10.14
C LYS A 30 9.56 0.19 11.00
N TRP A 31 8.87 -0.89 10.71
CA TRP A 31 7.67 -1.29 11.42
C TRP A 31 7.78 -2.76 11.78
N VAL A 32 7.30 -3.15 12.96
CA VAL A 32 7.31 -4.53 13.45
C VAL A 32 5.88 -5.04 13.61
N GLU A 33 5.62 -6.25 13.13
CA GLU A 33 4.33 -6.92 13.28
C GLU A 33 4.03 -7.16 14.76
N ILE A 34 2.81 -6.87 15.21
CA ILE A 34 2.50 -6.79 16.65
C ILE A 34 2.27 -8.16 17.28
N GLU A 35 1.62 -9.09 16.59
CA GLU A 35 1.18 -10.36 17.16
C GLU A 35 2.34 -11.35 17.37
N THR A 36 3.08 -11.61 16.30
CA THR A 36 4.18 -12.58 16.24
C THR A 36 5.54 -11.94 16.48
N LYS A 37 5.68 -10.64 16.17
CA LYS A 37 6.94 -9.88 16.25
C LYS A 37 8.08 -10.48 15.42
N SER A 38 7.77 -11.33 14.44
CA SER A 38 8.77 -11.94 13.57
C SER A 38 8.95 -11.20 12.24
N ASP A 39 7.93 -10.46 11.82
CA ASP A 39 7.87 -9.85 10.50
C ASP A 39 8.05 -8.33 10.63
N THR A 40 8.84 -7.73 9.72
CA THR A 40 9.08 -6.28 9.71
C THR A 40 8.86 -5.70 8.33
N LEU A 41 8.39 -4.45 8.30
CA LEU A 41 8.29 -3.63 7.09
C LEU A 41 9.30 -2.50 7.17
N SER A 42 9.85 -2.12 6.02
CA SER A 42 10.61 -0.88 5.89
C SER A 42 10.27 -0.19 4.58
N PHE A 43 10.21 1.14 4.62
CA PHE A 43 9.80 1.98 3.50
C PHE A 43 10.98 2.85 3.06
N SER A 44 11.21 2.92 1.75
CA SER A 44 12.33 3.65 1.13
C SER A 44 11.99 4.03 -0.30
N SER A 45 12.75 4.94 -0.90
CA SER A 45 12.65 5.26 -2.33
C SER A 45 13.90 4.79 -3.08
N LEU A 46 13.72 4.13 -4.23
CA LEU A 46 14.82 3.66 -5.08
C LEU A 46 14.56 4.06 -6.54
N GLY A 47 15.35 5.00 -7.05
CA GLY A 47 15.25 5.43 -8.46
C GLY A 47 13.90 6.07 -8.82
N GLY A 48 13.24 6.73 -7.86
CA GLY A 48 11.92 7.34 -8.04
C GLY A 48 10.74 6.37 -7.84
N MET A 49 11.02 5.11 -7.48
CA MET A 49 10.02 4.11 -7.11
C MET A 49 9.92 4.00 -5.60
N ASP A 50 8.69 3.96 -5.08
CA ASP A 50 8.41 3.74 -3.68
C ASP A 50 8.45 2.23 -3.37
N ILE A 51 9.35 1.85 -2.45
CA ILE A 51 9.67 0.47 -2.12
C ILE A 51 9.33 0.16 -0.67
N MET A 52 8.53 -0.88 -0.47
CA MET A 52 8.29 -1.53 0.82
C MET A 52 9.06 -2.84 0.85
N THR A 53 9.88 -3.07 1.87
CA THR A 53 10.57 -4.34 2.08
C THR A 53 9.95 -5.08 3.25
N LEU A 54 9.44 -6.28 2.98
CA LEU A 54 8.94 -7.23 3.97
C LEU A 54 10.04 -8.23 4.32
N ALA A 55 10.48 -8.23 5.58
CA ALA A 55 11.42 -9.20 6.11
C ALA A 55 10.72 -10.13 7.11
N ARG A 56 10.56 -11.41 6.72
CA ARG A 56 9.88 -12.45 7.53
C ARG A 56 10.82 -13.53 8.07
N GLY A 57 12.11 -13.40 7.75
CA GLY A 57 13.11 -14.44 7.98
C GLY A 57 13.00 -15.61 7.00
N GLU A 58 13.48 -16.76 7.44
CA GLU A 58 13.57 -17.98 6.66
C GLU A 58 12.74 -19.10 7.31
N GLU A 59 12.45 -20.13 6.53
CA GLU A 59 11.82 -21.37 6.97
C GLU A 59 12.56 -22.57 6.37
N LEU A 60 12.57 -23.68 7.11
CA LEU A 60 13.16 -24.92 6.64
C LEU A 60 12.17 -25.63 5.72
N GLN A 61 12.52 -25.73 4.43
CA GLN A 61 11.75 -26.49 3.45
C GLN A 61 12.67 -27.52 2.79
N GLU A 62 12.29 -28.79 2.87
CA GLU A 62 13.05 -29.90 2.25
C GLU A 62 14.52 -29.96 2.69
N GLY A 63 14.80 -29.59 3.96
CA GLY A 63 16.15 -29.58 4.52
C GLY A 63 16.99 -28.35 4.15
N VAL A 64 16.43 -27.38 3.43
CA VAL A 64 17.10 -26.13 3.04
C VAL A 64 16.38 -24.94 3.66
N LEU A 65 17.14 -24.00 4.23
CA LEU A 65 16.59 -22.71 4.66
C LEU A 65 16.26 -21.86 3.45
N LYS A 66 14.99 -21.46 3.33
CA LYS A 66 14.49 -20.59 2.24
C LYS A 66 13.79 -19.39 2.85
N PRO A 67 13.84 -18.21 2.20
CA PRO A 67 13.00 -17.08 2.60
C PRO A 67 11.54 -17.51 2.67
N LYS A 68 10.83 -17.10 3.73
CA LYS A 68 9.39 -17.40 3.83
C LYS A 68 8.64 -16.84 2.62
N TYR A 69 7.55 -17.50 2.24
CA TYR A 69 6.69 -17.08 1.13
C TYR A 69 6.41 -15.57 1.15
N ARG A 70 6.46 -14.95 -0.05
CA ARG A 70 6.21 -13.51 -0.26
C ARG A 70 7.16 -12.55 0.48
N SER A 71 8.28 -13.03 1.06
CA SER A 71 9.32 -12.13 1.59
C SER A 71 9.99 -11.31 0.48
N GLY A 72 10.48 -10.11 0.81
CA GLY A 72 11.28 -9.28 -0.08
C GLY A 72 10.64 -7.94 -0.41
N ARG A 73 10.99 -7.40 -1.59
CA ARG A 73 10.62 -6.04 -1.99
C ARG A 73 9.30 -6.01 -2.75
N TYR A 74 8.54 -4.97 -2.44
CA TYR A 74 7.30 -4.59 -3.10
C TYR A 74 7.46 -3.17 -3.60
N GLU A 75 7.02 -2.91 -4.82
CA GLU A 75 6.63 -1.56 -5.19
C GLU A 75 5.26 -1.28 -4.58
N TYR A 76 5.08 -0.08 -4.05
CA TYR A 76 3.81 0.30 -3.45
C TYR A 76 3.30 1.65 -3.93
N GLY A 77 1.98 1.82 -3.88
CA GLY A 77 1.30 3.09 -4.01
C GLY A 77 0.22 3.21 -2.94
N ILE A 78 -0.04 4.41 -2.46
CA ILE A 78 -1.07 4.68 -1.44
C ILE A 78 -2.14 5.57 -2.05
N SER A 79 -3.38 5.18 -1.84
CA SER A 79 -4.56 5.96 -2.17
C SER A 79 -5.55 5.89 -1.00
N GLU A 80 -6.68 6.58 -1.12
CA GLU A 80 -7.66 6.72 -0.04
C GLU A 80 -8.07 5.36 0.56
N GLY A 81 -7.59 5.06 1.77
CA GLY A 81 -7.88 3.83 2.52
C GLY A 81 -7.25 2.55 1.96
N LYS A 82 -6.33 2.65 1.00
CA LYS A 82 -5.76 1.50 0.30
C LYS A 82 -4.26 1.61 0.04
N ILE A 83 -3.61 0.45 0.00
CA ILE A 83 -2.25 0.29 -0.51
C ILE A 83 -2.27 -0.69 -1.68
N SER A 84 -1.70 -0.29 -2.81
CA SER A 84 -1.45 -1.16 -3.95
C SER A 84 -0.05 -1.73 -3.83
N LEU A 85 0.10 -3.04 -3.99
CA LEU A 85 1.37 -3.75 -3.82
C LEU A 85 1.69 -4.60 -5.05
N ARG A 86 2.94 -4.51 -5.51
CA ARG A 86 3.50 -5.38 -6.55
C ARG A 86 4.77 -6.04 -6.05
N TRP A 87 4.73 -7.36 -5.86
CA TRP A 87 5.90 -8.11 -5.41
C TRP A 87 6.94 -8.22 -6.52
N LEU A 88 8.13 -7.65 -6.30
CA LEU A 88 9.15 -7.52 -7.36
C LEU A 88 9.82 -8.84 -7.76
N LEU A 89 9.65 -9.90 -6.96
CA LEU A 89 10.12 -11.25 -7.30
C LEU A 89 9.03 -12.10 -7.99
N SER A 90 7.85 -11.53 -8.21
CA SER A 90 6.76 -12.19 -8.94
C SER A 90 6.96 -12.06 -10.44
N SER A 91 6.57 -13.08 -11.20
CA SER A 91 6.38 -12.96 -12.66
C SER A 91 5.09 -12.23 -13.02
N ASN A 92 4.15 -12.07 -12.07
CA ASN A 92 2.97 -11.24 -12.24
C ASN A 92 3.31 -9.77 -11.99
N SER A 93 3.12 -8.94 -13.01
CA SER A 93 3.43 -7.50 -12.99
C SER A 93 2.27 -6.62 -12.51
N GLN A 94 1.14 -7.23 -12.12
CA GLN A 94 -0.04 -6.52 -11.61
C GLN A 94 0.14 -6.08 -10.15
N PHE A 95 -0.52 -4.97 -9.82
CA PHE A 95 -0.70 -4.53 -8.44
C PHE A 95 -1.93 -5.21 -7.84
N GLU A 96 -1.81 -5.66 -6.61
CA GLU A 96 -2.92 -6.13 -5.78
C GLU A 96 -3.26 -5.03 -4.76
N GLU A 97 -4.55 -4.75 -4.54
CA GLU A 97 -5.00 -3.72 -3.59
C GLU A 97 -5.38 -4.34 -2.24
N TYR A 98 -4.98 -3.65 -1.16
CA TYR A 98 -5.26 -4.04 0.21
C TYR A 98 -5.83 -2.85 0.99
N SER A 99 -6.68 -3.13 1.98
CA SER A 99 -7.08 -2.10 2.95
C SER A 99 -5.85 -1.57 3.67
N PHE A 100 -5.81 -0.25 3.88
CA PHE A 100 -4.66 0.41 4.48
C PHE A 100 -5.08 1.63 5.28
N ARG A 101 -4.58 1.73 6.51
CA ARG A 101 -4.65 2.97 7.30
C ARG A 101 -3.53 2.99 8.33
N ILE A 102 -3.16 4.20 8.75
CA ILE A 102 -2.26 4.44 9.88
C ILE A 102 -3.03 5.28 10.89
N GLU A 103 -3.03 4.84 12.14
CA GLU A 103 -3.56 5.59 13.29
C GLU A 103 -2.43 5.69 14.31
N ASP A 104 -2.02 6.91 14.63
CA ASP A 104 -0.82 7.23 15.43
C ASP A 104 0.45 6.56 14.86
N GLU A 105 0.90 5.48 15.49
CA GLU A 105 2.10 4.69 15.12
C GLU A 105 1.75 3.24 14.79
N ILE A 106 0.47 2.97 14.57
CA ILE A 106 -0.04 1.64 14.24
C ILE A 106 -0.53 1.65 12.80
N MET A 107 0.09 0.80 11.99
CA MET A 107 -0.31 0.52 10.63
C MET A 107 -1.22 -0.70 10.60
N TYR A 108 -2.35 -0.56 9.91
CA TYR A 108 -3.30 -1.61 9.62
C TYR A 108 -3.26 -1.87 8.12
N ILE A 109 -2.92 -3.10 7.73
CA ILE A 109 -2.80 -3.49 6.33
C ILE A 109 -3.46 -4.84 6.09
N GLY A 110 -4.23 -4.97 5.00
CA GLY A 110 -4.78 -6.26 4.60
C GLY A 110 -3.69 -7.32 4.45
N ASN A 111 -4.01 -8.58 4.75
CA ASN A 111 -3.04 -9.67 4.79
C ASN A 111 -2.50 -10.04 3.39
N PHE A 112 -1.47 -9.32 2.97
CA PHE A 112 -0.90 -9.40 1.62
C PHE A 112 0.13 -10.51 1.43
N TYR A 113 0.50 -11.23 2.49
CA TYR A 113 1.48 -12.32 2.45
C TYR A 113 0.96 -13.64 3.04
N ALA A 114 -0.36 -13.74 3.22
CA ALA A 114 -1.04 -14.92 3.77
C ALA A 114 -0.47 -15.37 5.14
N SER A 115 -0.29 -14.42 6.06
CA SER A 115 0.00 -14.72 7.47
C SER A 115 -1.12 -15.55 8.10
N SER A 116 -0.80 -16.32 9.15
CA SER A 116 -1.81 -16.97 10.00
C SER A 116 -2.47 -16.02 11.02
N SER A 117 -1.99 -14.77 11.12
CA SER A 117 -2.44 -13.72 12.05
C SER A 117 -3.82 -13.11 11.77
N GLY A 118 -4.53 -13.58 10.74
CA GLY A 118 -5.87 -13.08 10.39
C GLY A 118 -5.88 -12.18 9.15
N GLU A 119 -7.03 -11.54 8.86
CA GLU A 119 -7.26 -10.80 7.61
C GLU A 119 -6.59 -9.43 7.57
N ILE A 120 -6.43 -8.78 8.72
CA ILE A 120 -5.75 -7.49 8.88
C ILE A 120 -4.52 -7.70 9.74
N LEU A 121 -3.38 -7.30 9.22
CA LEU A 121 -2.11 -7.31 9.91
C LEU A 121 -1.88 -5.96 10.55
N THR A 122 -1.26 -5.98 11.73
CA THR A 122 -0.96 -4.77 12.47
C THR A 122 0.53 -4.64 12.71
N PHE A 123 1.06 -3.46 12.41
CA PHE A 123 2.47 -3.16 12.58
C PHE A 123 2.63 -1.90 13.43
N LYS A 124 3.58 -1.91 14.35
CA LYS A 124 3.97 -0.73 15.12
C LYS A 124 5.25 -0.12 14.57
N LYS A 125 5.30 1.20 14.43
CA LYS A 125 6.51 1.92 14.04
C LYS A 125 7.62 1.73 15.08
N LEU A 126 8.84 1.54 14.62
CA LEU A 126 10.03 1.54 15.46
C LEU A 126 10.64 2.95 15.42
N ASP A 127 10.88 3.52 16.61
CA ASP A 127 11.57 4.80 16.80
C ASP A 127 13.02 4.76 16.30
#